data_AF-A0A061I8U5-F1
#
_entry.id   AF-A0A061I8U5-F1
#
_cell.length_a   1.000
_cell.length_b   1.000
_cell.length_c   1.000
_cell.angle_alpha   90.00
_cell.angle_beta   90.00
_cell.angle_gamma   90.00
#
_symmetry.space_group_name_H-M   'P 1'
#
loop_
_entity.id
_entity.type
_entity.pdbx_description
1 polymer ?
#
loop_
_entity_poly.entity_id
_entity_poly.type
_entity_poly.pdbx_seq_one_letter_code
_entity_poly.pdbx_strand_id
1 'polypeptide(L)'
;MPCGEDWLSHPLGIVQGFFEVFIFNTDVLAQDLCRHQRMALDILLHHSPFYSLEVPSLNEVPLHYLKPNSFVKFRCMIQDMFDPEFYMGVYETVNQTTKARVLHFGKYRDVAECGPQQELDLSSPRSTTAERQTFYCVPVPGESSWVKEISFSEPYYLLSDA
;
A
#
# COMPACT_ATOMS: atom_id res chain seq x y z
N MET A 1 -18.43 -2.53 -3.57
CA MET A 1 -16.99 -2.25 -3.82
C MET A 1 -16.69 -0.90 -3.21
N PRO A 2 -15.53 -0.73 -2.53
CA PRO A 2 -15.15 0.53 -1.90
C PRO A 2 -15.00 1.65 -2.95
N CYS A 3 -15.44 2.87 -2.62
CA CYS A 3 -15.30 4.05 -3.47
C CYS A 3 -13.96 4.77 -3.23
N GLY A 4 -13.67 5.82 -4.01
CA GLY A 4 -12.42 6.58 -3.88
C GLY A 4 -12.18 7.15 -2.47
N GLU A 5 -13.23 7.65 -1.82
CA GLU A 5 -13.16 8.19 -0.45
C GLU A 5 -12.80 7.12 0.60
N ASP A 6 -13.32 5.90 0.43
CA ASP A 6 -12.96 4.78 1.31
C ASP A 6 -11.46 4.51 1.24
N TRP A 7 -10.91 4.50 0.01
CA TRP A 7 -9.48 4.29 -0.23
C TRP A 7 -8.58 5.40 0.32
N LEU A 8 -9.04 6.65 0.32
CA LEU A 8 -8.29 7.77 0.90
C LEU A 8 -8.33 7.78 2.43
N SER A 9 -9.47 7.40 3.01
CA SER A 9 -9.67 7.44 4.45
C SER A 9 -9.00 6.27 5.18
N HIS A 10 -9.11 5.05 4.64
CA HIS A 10 -8.70 3.82 5.33
C HIS A 10 -8.24 2.66 4.39
N PRO A 11 -7.18 2.85 3.60
CA PRO A 11 -6.78 1.88 2.56
C PRO A 11 -6.35 0.51 3.11
N LEU A 12 -5.62 0.48 4.23
CA LEU A 12 -5.14 -0.77 4.81
C LEU A 12 -6.28 -1.64 5.34
N GLY A 13 -7.34 -1.06 5.91
CA GLY A 13 -8.49 -1.85 6.35
C GLY A 13 -9.32 -2.39 5.20
N ILE A 14 -9.37 -1.71 4.05
CA ILE A 14 -9.97 -2.26 2.83
C ILE A 14 -9.19 -3.49 2.36
N VAL A 15 -7.86 -3.39 2.32
CA VAL A 15 -6.98 -4.52 1.98
C VAL A 15 -7.18 -5.68 2.94
N GLN A 16 -7.23 -5.40 4.24
CA GLN A 16 -7.48 -6.41 5.28
C GLN A 16 -8.86 -7.05 5.12
N GLY A 17 -9.90 -6.26 4.83
CA GLY A 17 -11.25 -6.77 4.58
C GLY A 17 -11.32 -7.68 3.35
N PHE A 18 -10.61 -7.34 2.27
CA PHE A 18 -10.48 -8.26 1.13
C PHE A 18 -9.75 -9.54 1.51
N PHE A 19 -8.67 -9.43 2.28
CA PHE A 19 -7.93 -10.60 2.77
C PHE A 19 -8.82 -11.53 3.60
N GLU A 20 -9.66 -10.99 4.50
CA GLU A 20 -10.60 -11.77 5.32
C GLU A 20 -11.61 -12.57 4.49
N VAL A 21 -12.08 -12.01 3.38
CA VAL A 21 -13.02 -12.69 2.47
C VAL A 21 -12.37 -13.90 1.77
N PHE A 22 -11.07 -13.83 1.49
CA PHE A 22 -10.39 -14.80 0.63
C PHE A 22 -9.37 -15.70 1.37
N ILE A 23 -9.35 -15.65 2.70
CA ILE A 23 -8.33 -16.26 3.58
C ILE A 23 -8.01 -17.75 3.31
N PHE A 24 -8.97 -18.50 2.75
CA PHE A 24 -8.83 -19.94 2.50
C PHE A 24 -8.28 -20.28 1.10
N ASN A 25 -8.02 -19.30 0.24
CA ASN A 25 -7.51 -19.55 -1.11
C ASN A 25 -6.36 -18.59 -1.46
N THR A 26 -5.14 -19.01 -1.11
CA THR A 26 -3.91 -18.19 -1.20
C THR A 26 -3.52 -17.80 -2.63
N ASP A 27 -3.77 -18.66 -3.62
CA ASP A 27 -3.46 -18.34 -5.02
C ASP A 27 -4.45 -17.32 -5.60
N VAL A 28 -5.73 -17.47 -5.23
CA VAL A 28 -6.78 -16.51 -5.59
C VAL A 28 -6.56 -15.17 -4.87
N LEU A 29 -6.14 -15.19 -3.61
CA LEU A 29 -5.79 -14.01 -2.81
C LEU A 29 -4.75 -13.12 -3.50
N ALA A 30 -3.66 -13.70 -4.00
CA ALA A 30 -2.60 -12.92 -4.63
C ALA A 30 -3.06 -12.25 -5.93
N GLN A 31 -3.83 -12.97 -6.77
CA GLN A 31 -4.37 -12.43 -8.01
C GLN A 31 -5.45 -11.38 -7.76
N ASP A 32 -6.38 -11.64 -6.85
CA ASP A 32 -7.47 -10.72 -6.54
C ASP A 32 -6.96 -9.49 -5.82
N LEU A 33 -6.00 -9.60 -4.91
CA LEU A 33 -5.43 -8.41 -4.29
C LEU A 33 -4.72 -7.53 -5.33
N CYS A 34 -3.93 -8.12 -6.23
CA CYS A 34 -3.33 -7.38 -7.35
C CYS A 34 -4.40 -6.69 -8.22
N ARG A 35 -5.55 -7.34 -8.44
CA ARG A 35 -6.69 -6.76 -9.17
C ARG A 35 -7.29 -5.57 -8.42
N HIS A 36 -7.53 -5.70 -7.11
CA HIS A 36 -8.11 -4.62 -6.30
C HIS A 36 -7.13 -3.44 -6.13
N GLN A 37 -5.82 -3.70 -6.03
CA GLN A 37 -4.81 -2.64 -6.06
C GLN A 37 -4.85 -1.86 -7.37
N ARG A 38 -4.91 -2.56 -8.51
CA ARG A 38 -5.05 -1.91 -9.82
C ARG A 38 -6.34 -1.10 -9.90
N MET A 39 -7.44 -1.63 -9.37
CA MET A 39 -8.72 -0.92 -9.32
C MET A 39 -8.64 0.33 -8.41
N ALA A 40 -7.98 0.25 -7.26
CA ALA A 40 -7.78 1.41 -6.39
C ALA A 40 -6.95 2.49 -7.09
N LEU A 41 -5.85 2.09 -7.74
CA LEU A 41 -5.00 2.98 -8.53
C LEU A 41 -5.79 3.64 -9.67
N ASP A 42 -6.61 2.86 -10.36
CA ASP A 42 -7.46 3.31 -11.45
C ASP A 42 -8.56 4.27 -10.97
N ILE A 43 -9.15 4.04 -9.79
CA ILE A 43 -10.12 4.97 -9.21
C ILE A 43 -9.45 6.28 -8.75
N LEU A 44 -8.30 6.17 -8.09
CA LEU A 44 -7.65 7.30 -7.43
C LEU A 44 -6.85 8.19 -8.37
N LEU A 45 -6.08 7.62 -9.29
CA LEU A 45 -5.17 8.40 -10.16
C LEU A 45 -5.78 8.77 -11.50
N HIS A 46 -6.81 8.03 -11.85
CA HIS A 46 -7.23 7.85 -13.21
C HIS A 46 -8.68 8.35 -13.25
N HIS A 47 -9.69 7.57 -12.90
CA HIS A 47 -11.11 7.87 -13.11
C HIS A 47 -11.64 9.23 -12.58
N SER A 48 -10.99 9.84 -11.57
CA SER A 48 -11.39 11.14 -11.04
C SER A 48 -10.20 12.06 -10.81
N PRO A 49 -10.15 13.25 -11.46
CA PRO A 49 -9.10 14.24 -11.20
C PRO A 49 -9.13 14.75 -9.76
N PHE A 50 -10.29 14.69 -9.11
CA PHE A 50 -10.48 15.11 -7.72
C PHE A 50 -9.65 14.25 -6.75
N TYR A 51 -9.78 12.93 -6.80
CA TYR A 51 -9.06 12.05 -5.87
C TYR A 51 -7.55 12.05 -6.13
N SER A 52 -7.13 12.26 -7.39
CA SER A 52 -5.71 12.35 -7.73
C SER A 52 -5.05 13.56 -7.05
N LEU A 53 -5.76 14.68 -6.90
CA LEU A 53 -5.27 15.86 -6.19
C LEU A 53 -5.24 15.67 -4.66
N GLU A 54 -6.13 14.83 -4.10
CA GLU A 54 -6.15 14.54 -2.66
C GLU A 54 -5.03 13.60 -2.19
N VAL A 55 -4.48 12.76 -3.08
CA VAL A 55 -3.33 11.92 -2.76
C VAL A 55 -2.06 12.78 -2.71
N PRO A 56 -1.39 12.93 -1.55
CA PRO A 56 -0.21 13.78 -1.44
C PRO A 56 1.00 13.19 -2.19
N SER A 57 1.87 14.06 -2.71
CA SER A 57 3.12 13.68 -3.37
C SER A 57 4.30 13.73 -2.40
N LEU A 58 5.09 12.65 -2.33
CA LEU A 58 6.35 12.62 -1.58
C LEU A 58 7.40 13.60 -2.13
N ASN A 59 7.24 14.07 -3.38
CA ASN A 59 8.14 15.04 -3.99
C ASN A 59 7.93 16.46 -3.45
N GLU A 60 6.75 16.77 -2.90
CA GLU A 60 6.37 18.13 -2.49
C GLU A 60 6.06 18.24 -1.00
N VAL A 61 5.52 17.17 -0.41
CA VAL A 61 5.07 17.15 0.99
C VAL A 61 6.15 16.48 1.86
N PRO A 62 6.74 17.20 2.82
CA PRO A 62 7.65 16.60 3.79
C PRO A 62 7.00 15.44 4.56
N LEU A 63 7.79 14.40 4.83
CA LEU A 63 7.31 13.15 5.45
C LEU A 63 6.51 13.35 6.75
N HIS A 64 6.90 14.31 7.59
CA HIS A 64 6.25 14.56 8.88
C HIS A 64 4.86 15.22 8.76
N TYR A 65 4.48 15.72 7.58
CA TYR A 65 3.12 16.19 7.31
C TYR A 65 2.20 15.11 6.74
N LEU A 66 2.76 13.96 6.35
CA LEU A 66 1.98 12.87 5.77
C LEU A 66 1.25 12.10 6.87
N LYS A 67 -0.03 11.84 6.60
CA LYS A 67 -0.83 10.95 7.44
C LYS A 67 -0.23 9.53 7.34
N PRO A 68 0.05 8.85 8.45
CA PRO A 68 0.45 7.45 8.42
C PRO A 68 -0.62 6.58 7.75
N ASN A 69 -0.22 5.50 7.09
CA ASN A 69 -1.11 4.51 6.48
C ASN A 69 -2.06 5.07 5.40
N SER A 70 -1.68 6.15 4.72
CA SER A 70 -2.40 6.69 3.57
C SER A 70 -1.68 6.39 2.25
N PHE A 71 -2.39 6.55 1.13
CA PHE A 71 -1.74 6.58 -0.17
C PHE A 71 -0.87 7.83 -0.33
N VAL A 72 0.19 7.67 -1.11
CA VAL A 72 1.07 8.75 -1.54
C VAL A 72 1.45 8.52 -3.00
N LYS A 73 1.70 9.60 -3.74
CA LYS A 73 2.34 9.56 -5.06
C LYS A 73 3.82 9.79 -4.90
N PHE A 74 4.62 9.11 -5.70
CA PHE A 74 6.05 9.41 -5.77
C PHE A 74 6.55 9.25 -7.19
N ARG A 75 7.03 10.36 -7.76
CA ARG A 75 7.71 10.40 -9.04
C ARG A 75 9.21 10.37 -8.78
N CYS A 76 9.87 9.34 -9.28
CA CYS A 76 11.26 9.08 -8.94
C CYS A 76 12.01 8.43 -10.09
N MET A 77 13.33 8.48 -9.99
CA MET A 77 14.25 7.65 -10.76
C MET A 77 14.64 6.45 -9.89
N ILE A 78 14.47 5.23 -10.41
CA ILE A 78 15.00 4.02 -9.78
C ILE A 78 16.51 4.02 -10.03
N GLN A 79 17.29 3.98 -8.95
CA GLN A 79 18.75 3.98 -9.02
C GLN A 79 19.36 2.60 -8.79
N ASP A 80 18.71 1.78 -7.96
CA ASP A 80 19.23 0.47 -7.61
C ASP A 80 18.11 -0.50 -7.25
N MET A 81 18.45 -1.79 -7.31
CA MET A 81 17.65 -2.92 -6.86
C MET A 81 18.46 -3.67 -5.81
N PHE A 82 18.01 -3.63 -4.56
CA PHE A 82 18.61 -4.44 -3.50
C PHE A 82 18.07 -5.87 -3.55
N ASP A 83 18.72 -6.75 -2.80
CA ASP A 83 18.21 -8.11 -2.58
C ASP A 83 16.78 -8.07 -2.01
N PRO A 84 15.92 -9.03 -2.37
CA PRO A 84 14.57 -9.11 -1.84
C PRO A 84 14.55 -9.11 -0.31
N GLU A 85 13.60 -8.37 0.26
CA GLU A 85 13.39 -8.32 1.69
C GLU A 85 12.35 -9.37 2.11
N PHE A 86 12.67 -10.17 3.13
CA PHE A 86 11.71 -11.08 3.75
C PHE A 86 10.79 -10.33 4.72
N TYR A 87 9.50 -10.61 4.62
CA TYR A 87 8.48 -10.08 5.52
C TYR A 87 7.44 -11.15 5.85
N MET A 88 6.62 -10.88 6.86
CA MET A 88 5.48 -11.74 7.20
C MET A 88 4.34 -11.50 6.21
N GLY A 89 4.17 -12.41 5.25
CA GLY A 89 3.11 -12.34 4.24
C GLY A 89 1.72 -12.36 4.87
N VAL A 90 1.48 -13.42 5.64
CA VAL A 90 0.32 -13.57 6.52
C VAL A 90 0.86 -13.88 7.90
N TYR A 91 0.30 -13.28 8.94
CA TYR A 91 0.66 -13.61 10.32
C TYR A 91 -0.57 -13.66 11.21
N GLU A 92 -0.50 -14.50 12.24
CA GLU A 92 -1.56 -14.65 13.22
C GLU A 92 -1.22 -13.93 14.52
N THR A 93 -2.18 -13.20 15.07
CA THR A 93 -2.11 -12.66 16.42
C THR A 93 -3.12 -13.34 17.32
N VAL A 94 -2.77 -13.53 18.59
CA VAL A 94 -3.59 -14.17 19.61
C VAL A 94 -3.81 -13.20 20.76
N ASN A 95 -5.07 -12.97 21.11
CA ASN A 95 -5.41 -12.24 22.31
C ASN A 95 -5.12 -13.14 23.54
N GLN A 96 -4.26 -12.67 24.44
CA GLN A 96 -3.86 -13.45 25.61
C GLN A 96 -5.02 -13.79 26.55
N THR A 97 -5.99 -12.88 26.67
CA THR A 97 -7.15 -12.96 27.57
C THR A 97 -8.25 -13.84 26.98
N THR A 98 -8.68 -13.55 25.75
CA THR A 98 -9.84 -14.21 25.13
C THR A 98 -9.46 -15.45 24.32
N LYS A 99 -8.17 -15.65 24.05
CA LYS A 99 -7.63 -16.65 23.10
C LYS A 99 -8.17 -16.50 21.67
N ALA A 100 -8.83 -15.38 21.36
CA ALA A 100 -9.26 -15.06 20.02
C ALA A 100 -8.03 -14.90 19.12
N ARG A 101 -8.10 -15.45 17.91
CA ARG A 101 -7.02 -15.37 16.94
C ARG A 101 -7.45 -14.61 15.70
N VAL A 102 -6.56 -13.77 15.19
CA VAL A 102 -6.83 -12.92 14.02
C VAL A 102 -5.65 -13.04 13.06
N LEU A 103 -5.96 -13.33 11.80
CA LEU A 103 -4.99 -13.35 10.71
C LEU A 103 -4.89 -11.95 10.10
N HIS A 104 -3.67 -11.53 9.84
CA HIS A 104 -3.34 -10.22 9.29
C HIS A 104 -2.57 -10.36 7.99
N PHE A 105 -2.79 -9.39 7.10
CA PHE A 105 -2.05 -9.28 5.85
C PHE A 105 -0.89 -8.29 5.98
N GLY A 106 0.36 -8.76 5.84
CA GLY A 106 1.55 -7.98 6.16
C GLY A 106 2.24 -7.24 5.00
N LYS A 107 1.76 -7.37 3.76
CA LYS A 107 2.47 -6.83 2.56
C LYS A 107 2.81 -5.34 2.61
N TYR A 108 1.97 -4.52 3.24
CA TYR A 108 2.14 -3.07 3.30
C TYR A 108 2.55 -2.57 4.69
N ARG A 109 3.10 -3.45 5.53
CA ARG A 109 3.53 -3.10 6.89
C ARG A 109 4.89 -3.70 7.19
N ASP A 110 5.72 -2.89 7.85
CA ASP A 110 7.03 -3.34 8.31
C ASP A 110 6.98 -3.88 9.74
N VAL A 111 5.97 -3.44 10.51
CA VAL A 111 5.74 -3.85 11.90
C VAL A 111 4.40 -4.57 11.99
N ALA A 112 4.39 -5.72 12.68
CA ALA A 112 3.17 -6.46 12.95
C ALA A 112 2.17 -5.59 13.75
N GLU A 113 0.92 -5.56 13.30
CA GLU A 113 -0.16 -4.90 14.00
C GLU A 113 -0.60 -5.78 15.16
N CYS A 114 -0.26 -5.37 16.38
CA CYS A 114 -0.66 -6.05 17.61
C CYS A 114 -1.40 -5.06 18.50
N GLY A 115 -2.67 -5.35 18.82
CA GLY A 115 -3.40 -4.60 19.83
C GLY A 115 -2.82 -4.79 21.25
N PRO A 116 -3.28 -4.02 22.25
CA PRO A 116 -2.68 -3.98 23.60
C PRO A 116 -2.60 -5.30 24.36
N GLN A 117 -3.37 -6.32 23.96
CA GLN A 117 -3.39 -7.67 24.56
C GLN A 117 -3.18 -8.77 23.51
N GLN A 118 -2.79 -8.40 22.30
CA GLN A 118 -2.52 -9.32 21.22
C GLN A 118 -1.02 -9.52 21.10
N GLU A 119 -0.63 -10.77 20.91
CA GLU A 119 0.74 -11.13 20.60
C GLU A 119 0.79 -11.94 19.31
N LEU A 120 1.90 -11.82 18.61
CA LEU A 120 2.18 -12.58 17.40
C LEU A 120 2.39 -14.07 17.75
N ASP A 121 1.64 -14.97 17.12
CA ASP A 121 1.86 -16.41 17.21
C ASP A 121 2.90 -16.84 16.16
N LEU A 122 4.16 -16.85 16.59
CA LEU A 122 5.30 -17.29 15.78
C LEU A 122 5.25 -18.78 15.41
N SER A 123 4.42 -19.57 16.09
CA SER A 123 4.26 -21.00 15.86
C SER A 123 3.05 -21.35 14.99
N SER A 124 2.30 -20.34 14.54
CA SER A 124 1.09 -20.57 13.77
C SER A 124 1.42 -21.23 12.41
N PRO A 125 0.80 -22.38 12.07
CA PRO A 125 0.97 -23.00 10.77
C PRO A 125 0.33 -22.18 9.64
N ARG A 126 -0.43 -21.13 9.98
CA ARG A 126 -1.09 -20.23 9.03
C ARG A 126 -0.24 -19.00 8.70
N SER A 127 0.82 -18.76 9.48
CA SER A 127 1.77 -17.69 9.19
C SER A 127 2.62 -18.07 7.99
N THR A 128 2.78 -17.15 7.04
CA THR A 128 3.58 -17.34 5.83
C THR A 128 4.66 -16.28 5.76
N THR A 129 5.86 -16.69 5.35
CA THR A 129 6.93 -15.75 4.98
C THR A 129 6.80 -15.46 3.48
N ALA A 130 6.94 -14.19 3.12
CA ALA A 130 6.94 -13.74 1.73
C ALA A 130 8.14 -12.82 1.50
N GLU A 131 8.47 -12.60 0.24
CA GLU A 131 9.54 -11.69 -0.17
C GLU A 131 8.97 -10.54 -1.01
N ARG A 132 9.59 -9.37 -0.90
CA ARG A 132 9.27 -8.21 -1.73
C ARG A 132 10.54 -7.63 -2.34
N GLN A 133 10.45 -7.32 -3.64
CA GLN A 133 11.52 -6.60 -4.31
C GLN A 133 11.54 -5.15 -3.81
N THR A 134 12.68 -4.72 -3.28
CA THR A 134 12.90 -3.33 -2.87
C THR A 134 13.63 -2.55 -3.96
N PHE A 135 13.23 -1.30 -4.18
CA PHE A 135 13.86 -0.39 -5.14
C PHE A 135 14.40 0.83 -4.39
N TYR A 136 15.62 1.23 -4.72
CA TYR A 136 16.15 2.50 -4.27
C TYR A 136 15.71 3.61 -5.23
N CYS A 137 14.86 4.50 -4.73
CA CYS A 137 14.24 5.54 -5.53
C CYS A 137 14.72 6.92 -5.05
N VAL A 138 15.13 7.77 -5.99
CA VAL A 138 15.48 9.17 -5.73
C VAL A 138 14.59 10.13 -6.51
N PRO A 139 14.39 11.38 -6.04
CA PRO A 139 13.76 12.41 -6.86
C PRO A 139 14.48 12.55 -8.20
N VAL A 140 13.73 12.82 -9.27
CA VAL A 140 14.27 12.88 -10.64
C VAL A 140 15.39 13.94 -10.72
N PRO A 141 16.64 13.55 -11.01
CA PRO A 141 17.76 14.49 -11.08
C PRO A 141 17.58 15.50 -12.21
N GLY A 142 17.92 16.77 -11.96
CA GLY A 142 17.87 17.80 -13.01
C GLY A 142 16.48 18.10 -13.56
N GLU A 143 15.42 17.73 -12.84
CA GLU A 143 14.04 17.94 -13.27
C GLU A 143 13.72 19.43 -13.42
N SER A 144 13.30 19.81 -14.62
CA SER A 144 12.91 21.19 -14.95
C SER A 144 11.62 21.60 -14.24
N SER A 145 11.50 22.88 -13.90
CA SER A 145 10.34 23.41 -13.16
C SER A 145 9.01 23.16 -13.89
N TRP A 146 8.98 23.32 -15.21
CA TRP A 146 7.76 23.09 -16.00
C TRP A 146 7.29 21.63 -15.95
N VAL A 147 8.19 20.66 -15.81
CA VAL A 147 7.82 19.25 -15.66
C VAL A 147 7.17 19.01 -14.30
N LYS A 148 7.70 19.66 -13.25
CA LYS A 148 7.12 19.58 -11.91
C LYS A 148 5.70 20.15 -11.92
N GLU A 149 5.53 21.34 -12.48
CA GLU A 149 4.23 22.00 -12.59
C GLU A 149 3.20 21.06 -13.21
N ILE A 150 3.45 20.51 -14.40
CA ILE A 150 2.50 19.61 -15.07
C ILE A 150 2.28 18.29 -14.29
N SER A 151 3.34 17.71 -13.72
CA SER A 151 3.27 16.42 -13.00
C SER A 151 2.43 16.48 -11.72
N PHE A 152 2.27 17.68 -11.14
CA PHE A 152 1.56 17.88 -9.88
C PHE A 152 0.27 18.70 -10.05
N SER A 153 0.09 19.44 -11.16
CA SER A 153 -1.13 20.20 -11.45
C SER A 153 -2.15 19.46 -12.32
N GLU A 154 -1.73 18.53 -13.18
CA GLU A 154 -2.60 17.87 -14.14
C GLU A 154 -2.97 16.42 -13.74
N PRO A 155 -4.20 15.96 -14.03
CA PRO A 155 -4.57 14.56 -13.88
C PRO A 155 -3.70 13.67 -14.78
N TYR A 156 -3.23 12.53 -14.25
CA TYR A 156 -2.25 11.63 -14.90
C TYR A 156 -2.63 11.18 -16.32
N TYR A 157 -3.90 11.21 -16.70
CA TYR A 157 -4.33 10.85 -18.06
C TYR A 157 -3.91 11.83 -19.16
N LEU A 158 -3.63 13.10 -18.83
CA LEU A 158 -3.21 14.08 -19.84
C LEU A 158 -1.71 13.97 -20.17
N LEU A 159 -0.95 13.20 -19.37
CA LEU A 159 0.49 13.00 -19.53
C LEU A 159 0.84 11.76 -20.36
N SER A 160 -0.12 10.86 -20.67
CA SER A 160 0.13 9.63 -21.42
C SER A 160 0.15 9.80 -22.95
N ASP A 161 -0.18 10.99 -23.45
CA ASP A 161 -0.28 11.29 -24.90
C ASP A 161 0.94 12.07 -25.45
N ALA A 162 2.03 12.17 -24.68
CA ALA A 162 3.26 12.89 -25.03
C ALA A 162 4.46 11.96 -25.26
#